data_AF-A0A7C0TVW0-F1
#
_entry.id   AF-A0A7C0TVW0-F1
#
_cell.length_a   1.000
_cell.length_b   1.000
_cell.length_c   1.000
_cell.angle_alpha   90.00
_cell.angle_beta   90.00
_cell.angle_gamma   90.00
#
_symmetry.space_group_name_H-M   'P 1'
#
loop_
_entity.id
_entity.type
_entity.pdbx_description
1 polymer ?
#
loop_
_entity_poly.entity_id
_entity_poly.type
_entity_poly.pdbx_seq_one_letter_code
_entity_poly.pdbx_strand_id
1 'polypeptide(L)'
;MSPEPIPKRWYLASPAPPEHMARFPQLSPIIVQLLYNRGITDPASVHTFLNGSNDTNPFKLPGLPDAITRLRQALRAGERIVVYGDFDTDGVTATALLVQTLRALGGRVKP
;
A
#
# COMPACT_ATOMS: atom_id res chain seq x y z
N MET A 1 40.39 19.46 -2.79
CA MET A 1 39.89 19.36 -1.41
C MET A 1 38.62 18.52 -1.45
N SER A 2 38.62 17.37 -0.78
CA SER A 2 37.39 16.61 -0.58
C SER A 2 36.51 17.34 0.43
N PRO A 3 35.18 17.43 0.24
CA PRO A 3 34.30 18.07 1.21
C PRO A 3 34.33 17.32 2.54
N GLU A 4 34.28 18.05 3.66
CA GLU A 4 34.10 17.41 4.97
C GLU A 4 32.74 16.69 5.04
N PRO A 5 32.68 15.50 5.64
CA PRO A 5 31.44 14.75 5.77
C PRO A 5 30.46 15.48 6.68
N ILE A 6 29.20 15.57 6.25
CA ILE A 6 28.12 16.18 7.02
C ILE A 6 27.90 15.36 8.32
N PRO A 7 27.90 16.00 9.52
CA PRO A 7 27.70 15.29 10.77
C PRO A 7 26.30 14.68 10.83
N LYS A 8 26.21 13.40 11.23
CA LYS A 8 24.93 12.71 11.42
C LYS A 8 24.27 13.20 12.71
N ARG A 9 23.00 13.62 12.63
CA ARG A 9 22.18 13.95 13.81
C ARG A 9 21.20 12.82 14.10
N TRP A 10 21.30 12.24 15.28
CA TRP A 10 20.39 11.21 15.76
C TRP A 10 19.21 11.85 16.47
N TYR A 11 18.00 11.40 16.14
CA TYR A 11 16.78 11.79 16.83
C TYR A 11 16.21 10.55 17.52
N LEU A 12 16.22 10.58 18.85
CA LEU A 12 15.58 9.56 19.65
C LEU A 12 14.14 9.97 19.93
N ALA A 13 13.19 9.11 19.62
CA ALA A 13 11.79 9.34 19.95
C ALA A 13 11.57 9.28 21.46
N SER A 14 10.62 10.07 21.97
CA SER A 14 10.25 10.05 23.37
C SER A 14 9.70 8.67 23.78
N PRO A 15 10.05 8.17 24.97
CA PRO A 15 9.48 6.93 25.47
C PRO A 15 7.95 6.99 25.54
N ALA A 16 7.30 5.90 25.18
CA ALA A 16 5.86 5.73 25.39
C ALA A 16 5.61 5.72 26.91
N PRO A 17 4.59 6.43 27.41
CA PRO A 17 4.29 6.44 28.83
C PRO A 17 4.01 5.02 29.38
N PRO A 18 4.42 4.69 30.62
CA PRO A 18 4.17 3.36 31.19
C PRO A 18 2.69 2.97 31.20
N GLU A 19 1.79 3.93 31.43
CA GLU A 19 0.35 3.74 31.36
C GLU A 19 -0.13 3.38 29.95
N HIS A 20 0.56 3.88 28.91
CA HIS A 20 0.29 3.49 27.54
C HIS A 20 0.79 2.07 27.27
N MET A 21 1.98 1.73 27.77
CA MET A 21 2.53 0.37 27.65
C MET A 21 1.62 -0.68 28.28
N ALA A 22 1.06 -0.38 29.46
CA ALA A 22 0.16 -1.27 30.17
C ALA A 22 -1.15 -1.61 29.42
N ARG A 23 -1.53 -0.82 28.40
CA ARG A 23 -2.72 -1.08 27.58
C ARG A 23 -2.54 -2.24 26.60
N PHE A 24 -1.30 -2.68 26.38
CA PHE A 24 -0.97 -3.71 25.39
C PHE A 24 -0.13 -4.85 26.01
N PRO A 25 -0.61 -5.52 27.08
CA PRO A 25 0.16 -6.55 27.79
C PRO A 25 0.53 -7.76 26.93
N GLN A 26 -0.20 -7.97 25.82
CA GLN A 26 0.03 -9.03 24.85
C GLN A 26 1.16 -8.72 23.84
N LEU A 27 1.63 -7.47 23.79
CA LEU A 27 2.66 -7.04 22.85
C LEU A 27 3.99 -6.82 23.57
N SER A 28 5.10 -7.08 22.88
CA SER A 28 6.42 -6.74 23.39
C SER A 28 6.56 -5.21 23.57
N PRO A 29 7.19 -4.71 24.66
CA PRO A 29 7.35 -3.28 24.90
C PRO A 29 7.98 -2.50 23.73
N ILE A 30 8.89 -3.14 22.98
CA ILE A 30 9.50 -2.52 21.80
C ILE A 30 8.49 -2.29 20.67
N ILE A 31 7.53 -3.21 20.48
CA ILE A 31 6.46 -3.06 19.49
C ILE A 31 5.56 -1.90 19.89
N VAL A 32 5.18 -1.82 21.17
CA VAL A 32 4.35 -0.72 21.68
C VAL A 32 5.05 0.63 21.51
N GLN A 33 6.35 0.72 21.80
CA GLN A 33 7.14 1.93 21.55
C GLN A 33 7.16 2.31 20.06
N LEU A 34 7.34 1.34 19.15
CA LEU A 34 7.39 1.60 17.71
C LEU A 34 6.04 2.03 17.12
N LEU A 35 4.93 1.54 17.68
CA LEU A 35 3.57 1.97 17.33
C LEU A 35 3.29 3.38 17.87
N TYR A 36 3.67 3.66 19.11
CA TYR A 36 3.59 4.98 19.72
C TYR A 36 4.38 6.03 18.91
N ASN A 37 5.60 5.70 18.48
CA ASN A 37 6.42 6.55 17.61
C ASN A 37 5.75 6.87 16.25
N ARG A 38 4.81 6.03 15.80
CA ARG A 38 4.03 6.21 14.57
C ARG A 38 2.68 6.90 14.81
N GLY A 39 2.37 7.29 16.05
CA GLY A 39 1.08 7.87 16.43
C GLY A 39 -0.07 6.85 16.51
N ILE A 40 0.22 5.55 16.41
CA ILE A 40 -0.77 4.48 16.47
C ILE A 40 -0.94 4.08 17.94
N THR A 41 -1.97 4.63 18.60
CA THR A 41 -2.06 4.64 20.07
C THR A 41 -3.36 4.07 20.64
N ASP A 42 -4.39 3.87 19.83
CA ASP A 42 -5.64 3.25 20.26
C ASP A 42 -5.65 1.74 19.88
N PRO A 43 -6.33 0.88 20.66
CA PRO A 43 -6.35 -0.55 20.39
C PRO A 43 -6.88 -0.95 19.02
N ALA A 44 -7.82 -0.21 18.46
CA ALA A 44 -8.41 -0.54 17.16
C ALA A 44 -7.41 -0.25 16.02
N SER A 45 -6.71 0.89 16.06
CA SER A 45 -5.66 1.20 15.09
C SER A 45 -4.45 0.29 15.21
N VAL A 46 -4.05 -0.09 16.44
CA VAL A 46 -2.98 -1.08 16.66
C VAL A 46 -3.35 -2.43 16.05
N HIS A 47 -4.56 -2.92 16.34
CA HIS A 47 -5.04 -4.18 15.77
C HIS A 47 -5.08 -4.13 14.24
N THR A 48 -5.63 -3.05 13.67
CA THR A 48 -5.73 -2.86 12.22
C THR A 48 -4.36 -2.77 11.55
N PHE A 49 -3.40 -2.09 12.18
CA PHE A 49 -2.05 -1.96 11.63
C PHE A 49 -1.29 -3.30 11.63
N LEU A 50 -1.37 -4.05 12.74
CA LEU A 50 -0.63 -5.30 12.89
C LEU A 50 -1.21 -6.44 12.05
N ASN A 51 -2.54 -6.48 11.89
CA ASN A 51 -3.22 -7.58 11.20
C ASN A 51 -3.64 -7.21 9.76
N GLY A 52 -3.45 -5.96 9.35
CA GLY A 52 -4.01 -5.41 8.11
C GLY A 52 -5.50 -5.10 8.24
N SER A 53 -6.01 -4.28 7.30
CA SER A 53 -7.44 -4.05 7.14
C SER A 53 -7.95 -4.80 5.91
N ASN A 54 -9.13 -5.43 6.03
CA ASN A 54 -9.84 -6.02 4.89
C ASN A 54 -10.86 -5.06 4.25
N ASP A 55 -10.99 -3.83 4.77
CA ASP A 55 -11.99 -2.85 4.30
C ASP A 55 -11.43 -1.86 3.27
N THR A 56 -10.77 -2.39 2.24
CA THR A 56 -10.41 -1.62 1.05
C THR A 56 -11.48 -1.81 0.00
N ASN A 57 -12.66 -1.20 0.21
CA ASN A 57 -13.69 -1.14 -0.85
C ASN A 57 -13.08 -0.50 -2.11
N PRO A 58 -12.87 -1.26 -3.20
CA PRO A 58 -12.17 -0.76 -4.38
C PRO A 58 -12.95 0.37 -5.07
N PHE A 59 -14.28 0.41 -4.91
CA PHE A 59 -15.13 1.46 -5.48
C PHE A 59 -14.94 2.84 -4.84
N LYS A 60 -14.12 2.96 -3.79
CA LYS A 60 -13.66 4.25 -3.28
C LYS A 60 -12.63 4.91 -4.23
N LEU A 61 -12.02 4.16 -5.16
CA LEU A 61 -11.11 4.72 -6.15
C LEU A 61 -11.89 5.53 -7.19
N PRO A 62 -11.61 6.83 -7.36
CA PRO A 62 -12.30 7.68 -8.32
C PRO A 62 -12.20 7.12 -9.75
N GLY A 63 -13.32 7.16 -10.49
CA GLY A 63 -13.38 6.70 -11.89
C GLY A 63 -13.38 5.18 -12.08
N LEU A 64 -13.28 4.37 -11.01
CA LEU A 64 -13.26 2.91 -11.13
C LEU A 64 -14.53 2.33 -11.81
N PRO A 65 -15.77 2.78 -11.51
CA PRO A 65 -16.97 2.29 -12.19
C PRO A 65 -16.93 2.48 -13.72
N ASP A 66 -16.42 3.64 -14.17
CA ASP A 66 -16.31 3.97 -15.59
C ASP A 66 -15.24 3.12 -16.28
N ALA A 67 -14.08 2.96 -15.63
CA ALA A 67 -13.00 2.08 -16.10
C ALA A 67 -13.48 0.63 -16.27
N ILE A 68 -14.20 0.08 -15.28
CA ILE A 68 -14.78 -1.27 -15.36
C ILE A 68 -15.74 -1.38 -16.54
N THR A 69 -16.61 -0.37 -16.73
CA THR A 69 -17.58 -0.35 -17.82
C THR A 69 -16.87 -0.36 -19.17
N ARG A 70 -15.85 0.48 -19.35
CA ARG A 70 -15.06 0.57 -20.58
C ARG A 70 -14.29 -0.72 -20.89
N LEU A 71 -13.67 -1.33 -19.88
CA LEU A 71 -12.93 -2.59 -20.03
C LEU A 71 -13.88 -3.75 -20.37
N ARG A 72 -15.04 -3.82 -19.73
CA ARG A 72 -16.07 -4.85 -20.06
C ARG A 72 -16.57 -4.72 -21.49
N GLN A 73 -16.72 -3.49 -22.00
CA GLN A 73 -17.05 -3.26 -23.41
C GLN A 73 -15.93 -3.75 -24.33
N ALA A 74 -14.67 -3.38 -24.05
CA ALA A 74 -13.51 -3.82 -24.84
C ALA A 74 -13.40 -5.35 -24.93
N LEU A 75 -13.59 -6.03 -23.79
CA LEU A 75 -13.55 -7.49 -23.70
C LEU A 75 -14.65 -8.14 -24.55
N ARG A 76 -15.89 -7.66 -24.45
CA ARG A 76 -17.02 -8.21 -25.24
C ARG A 76 -16.88 -7.95 -26.73
N ALA A 77 -16.37 -6.79 -27.11
CA ALA A 77 -16.18 -6.40 -28.51
C ALA A 77 -14.90 -6.99 -29.14
N GLY A 78 -14.04 -7.65 -28.35
CA GLY A 78 -12.76 -8.20 -28.83
C GLY A 78 -11.76 -7.11 -29.25
N GLU A 79 -11.87 -5.93 -28.65
CA GLU A 79 -10.96 -4.80 -28.90
C GLU A 79 -9.53 -5.14 -28.49
N ARG A 80 -8.55 -4.49 -29.14
CA ARG A 80 -7.16 -4.54 -28.71
C ARG A 80 -6.98 -3.61 -27.52
N ILE A 81 -6.34 -4.10 -26.47
CA ILE A 81 -6.04 -3.33 -25.26
C ILE A 81 -4.52 -3.21 -25.14
N VAL A 82 -4.04 -2.02 -24.83
CA VAL A 82 -2.64 -1.76 -24.47
C VAL A 82 -2.62 -1.29 -23.02
N VAL A 83 -1.74 -1.85 -22.20
CA VAL A 83 -1.53 -1.43 -20.81
C VAL A 83 -0.22 -0.67 -20.74
N TYR A 84 -0.31 0.65 -20.66
CA TYR A 84 0.87 1.51 -20.56
C TYR A 84 1.16 1.86 -19.09
N GLY A 85 2.26 1.34 -18.56
CA GLY A 85 2.76 1.67 -17.22
C GLY A 85 4.07 2.46 -17.27
N ASP A 86 4.51 2.92 -16.11
CA ASP A 86 5.81 3.53 -15.88
C ASP A 86 6.90 2.50 -15.56
N PHE A 87 8.14 2.98 -15.51
CA PHE A 87 9.35 2.15 -15.49
C PHE A 87 9.85 1.80 -14.08
N ASP A 88 9.18 2.28 -13.03
CA ASP A 88 9.49 1.88 -11.67
C ASP A 88 8.89 0.51 -11.34
N THR A 89 9.16 0.03 -10.13
CA THR A 89 8.83 -1.34 -9.75
C THR A 89 7.31 -1.54 -9.64
N ASP A 90 6.60 -0.56 -9.08
CA ASP A 90 5.15 -0.55 -9.01
C ASP A 90 4.51 -0.44 -10.40
N GLY A 91 5.04 0.40 -11.30
CA GLY A 91 4.59 0.50 -12.68
C GLY A 91 4.67 -0.79 -13.47
N VAL A 92 5.85 -1.42 -13.43
CA VAL A 92 6.11 -2.70 -14.12
C VAL A 92 5.25 -3.82 -13.54
N THR A 93 5.13 -3.90 -12.22
CA THR A 93 4.31 -4.96 -11.58
C THR A 93 2.82 -4.77 -11.81
N ALA A 94 2.31 -3.54 -11.76
CA ALA A 94 0.92 -3.23 -12.07
C ALA A 94 0.59 -3.56 -13.54
N THR A 95 1.49 -3.21 -14.47
CA THR A 95 1.35 -3.56 -15.89
C THR A 95 1.29 -5.07 -16.08
N ALA A 96 2.21 -5.81 -15.46
CA ALA A 96 2.22 -7.27 -15.51
C ALA A 96 0.89 -7.87 -14.99
N LEU A 97 0.41 -7.40 -13.83
CA LEU A 97 -0.83 -7.86 -13.22
C LEU A 97 -2.05 -7.60 -14.12
N LEU A 98 -2.18 -6.39 -14.66
CA LEU A 98 -3.29 -6.02 -15.54
C LEU A 98 -3.28 -6.82 -16.84
N VAL A 99 -2.11 -6.97 -17.47
CA VAL A 99 -1.95 -7.75 -18.70
C VAL A 99 -2.32 -9.21 -18.47
N GLN A 100 -1.85 -9.83 -17.39
CA GLN A 100 -2.19 -11.22 -17.06
C GLN A 100 -3.68 -11.39 -16.79
N THR A 101 -4.26 -10.50 -15.99
CA THR A 101 -5.69 -10.56 -15.62
C THR A 101 -6.59 -10.38 -16.84
N LEU A 102 -6.35 -9.35 -17.66
CA LEU A 102 -7.19 -9.09 -18.83
C LEU A 102 -7.04 -10.17 -19.91
N ARG A 103 -5.86 -10.79 -20.06
CA ARG A 103 -5.69 -11.97 -20.93
C ARG A 103 -6.45 -13.18 -20.40
N ALA A 104 -6.40 -13.45 -19.10
CA ALA A 104 -7.15 -14.53 -18.47
C ALA A 104 -8.67 -14.36 -18.65
N LEU A 105 -9.14 -13.11 -18.73
CA LEU A 105 -10.54 -12.76 -19.04
C LEU A 105 -10.86 -12.80 -20.56
N GLY A 106 -9.96 -13.28 -21.41
CA GLY A 106 -10.17 -13.42 -22.86
C GLY A 106 -9.80 -12.19 -23.70
N GLY A 107 -9.19 -11.16 -23.09
CA GLY A 107 -8.81 -9.92 -23.76
C GLY A 107 -7.60 -10.04 -24.68
N ARG A 108 -7.61 -9.29 -25.79
CA ARG A 108 -6.47 -9.16 -26.72
C ARG A 108 -5.52 -8.06 -26.23
N VAL A 109 -4.67 -8.39 -25.26
CA VAL A 109 -3.88 -7.39 -24.52
C VAL A 109 -2.38 -7.46 -24.82
N LYS A 110 -1.76 -6.29 -24.97
CA LYS A 110 -0.31 -6.09 -25.01
C LYS A 110 0.13 -5.14 -23.87
N PRO A 111 1.31 -5.36 -23.28
CA PRO A 111 1.97 -4.31 -22.51
C PRO A 111 2.39 -3.17 -23.46
#